data_AF-A0A7W7R7S3-F1
#
_entry.id   AF-A0A7W7R7S3-F1
#
_cell.length_a   1.000
_cell.length_b   1.000
_cell.length_c   1.000
_cell.angle_alpha   90.00
_cell.angle_beta   90.00
_cell.angle_gamma   90.00
#
_symmetry.space_group_name_H-M   'P 1'
#
loop_
_entity.id
_entity.type
_entity.pdbx_description
1 polymer ?
#
loop_
_entity_poly.entity_id
_entity_poly.type
_entity_poly.pdbx_seq_one_letter_code
_entity_poly.pdbx_strand_id
1 'polypeptide(L)'
;MTKIVEGTGAGNGAGASAGVTRRGLDQDGLIVREGALSKVPTEFAPVVEAARAGIAAAFGPERLDSAYLYGSIPRGTAVPGRSDLDLLLALHHRPTAADRSDADALQAELDARFEQINGAGILLFDADTLLSELERYDLG
;
A
#
# COMPACT_ATOMS: atom_id res chain seq x y z
N MET A 1 -2.59 -2.13 -6.40
CA MET A 1 -2.34 -2.31 -4.95
C MET A 1 -1.51 -3.57 -4.72
N THR A 2 -0.49 -3.48 -3.88
CA THR A 2 0.54 -4.49 -3.62
C THR A 2 0.66 -4.64 -2.11
N LYS A 3 0.41 -5.83 -1.58
CA LYS A 3 0.48 -6.09 -0.13
C LYS A 3 1.91 -5.92 0.37
N ILE A 4 2.07 -5.17 1.45
CA ILE A 4 3.36 -4.88 2.09
C ILE A 4 3.40 -5.27 3.57
N VAL A 5 2.27 -5.53 4.24
CA VAL A 5 2.29 -6.16 5.57
C VAL A 5 1.17 -7.19 5.65
N GLU A 6 1.45 -8.33 6.28
CA GLU A 6 0.44 -9.35 6.62
C GLU A 6 0.22 -9.38 8.12
N GLY A 7 -1.03 -9.33 8.56
CA GLY A 7 -1.48 -9.76 9.88
C GLY A 7 -1.52 -11.29 9.89
N THR A 8 -0.41 -11.90 10.29
CA THR A 8 -0.25 -13.34 10.56
C THR A 8 -0.78 -14.33 9.50
N GLY A 9 0.10 -14.84 8.62
CA GLY A 9 -0.13 -16.09 7.87
C GLY A 9 0.42 -16.14 6.44
N ALA A 10 1.61 -16.77 6.30
CA ALA A 10 2.38 -17.14 5.10
C ALA A 10 1.68 -17.18 3.71
N GLY A 11 2.33 -16.55 2.71
CA GLY A 11 2.13 -16.92 1.30
C GLY A 11 2.88 -16.05 0.29
N ASN A 12 4.09 -16.46 -0.09
CA ASN A 12 4.90 -15.82 -1.13
C ASN A 12 4.33 -16.17 -2.54
N GLY A 13 3.87 -15.19 -3.30
CA GLY A 13 3.28 -15.37 -4.63
C GLY A 13 4.16 -14.77 -5.73
N ALA A 14 4.99 -15.60 -6.37
CA ALA A 14 5.73 -15.26 -7.57
C ALA A 14 4.81 -15.24 -8.79
N GLY A 15 4.70 -14.10 -9.47
CA GLY A 15 3.97 -13.94 -10.74
C GLY A 15 4.93 -13.81 -11.92
N ALA A 16 4.88 -14.78 -12.84
CA ALA A 16 5.61 -14.77 -14.10
C ALA A 16 5.09 -13.67 -15.05
N SER A 17 5.99 -13.04 -15.81
CA SER A 17 5.67 -11.93 -16.71
C SER A 17 5.27 -12.40 -18.11
N ALA A 18 3.99 -12.28 -18.46
CA ALA A 18 3.52 -12.23 -19.85
C ALA A 18 3.51 -10.77 -20.34
N GLY A 19 3.73 -10.55 -21.65
CA GLY A 19 3.84 -9.21 -22.24
C GLY A 19 2.57 -8.37 -22.07
N VAL A 20 2.73 -7.11 -21.66
CA VAL A 20 1.62 -6.18 -21.34
C VAL A 20 1.32 -5.29 -22.55
N THR A 21 0.05 -5.22 -22.96
CA THR A 21 -0.42 -4.28 -23.98
C THR A 21 -0.61 -2.87 -23.40
N ARG A 22 -0.70 -1.84 -24.26
CA ARG A 22 -0.91 -0.43 -23.84
C ARG A 22 -2.19 -0.18 -23.01
N ARG A 23 -3.12 -1.13 -22.92
CA ARG A 23 -4.39 -0.99 -22.19
C ARG A 23 -4.41 -1.73 -20.85
N GLY A 24 -3.25 -2.15 -20.33
CA GLY A 24 -3.19 -2.90 -19.08
C GLY A 24 -3.76 -4.32 -19.19
N LEU A 25 -3.86 -4.85 -20.41
CA LEU A 25 -4.27 -6.23 -20.69
C LEU A 25 -3.08 -7.05 -21.15
N ASP A 26 -3.05 -8.34 -20.84
CA ASP A 26 -2.10 -9.28 -21.43
C ASP A 26 -2.53 -9.69 -22.85
N GLN A 27 -1.75 -10.57 -23.46
CA GLN A 27 -2.02 -11.11 -24.79
C GLN A 27 -3.35 -11.88 -24.89
N ASP A 28 -3.88 -12.35 -23.77
CA ASP A 28 -5.12 -13.11 -23.68
C ASP A 28 -6.33 -12.20 -23.36
N GLY A 29 -6.08 -10.88 -23.23
CA GLY A 29 -7.10 -9.89 -22.91
C GLY A 29 -7.47 -9.82 -21.43
N LEU A 30 -6.69 -10.45 -20.55
CA LEU A 30 -6.90 -10.40 -19.10
C LEU A 30 -6.22 -9.16 -18.50
N ILE A 31 -6.82 -8.60 -17.45
CA ILE A 31 -6.27 -7.44 -16.74
C ILE A 31 -4.95 -7.84 -16.08
N VAL A 32 -3.88 -7.13 -16.42
CA VAL A 32 -2.56 -7.33 -15.83
C VAL A 32 -2.47 -6.60 -14.52
N ARG A 33 -1.87 -7.26 -13.53
CA ARG A 33 -1.46 -6.59 -12.30
C ARG A 33 -0.38 -5.55 -12.58
N GLU A 34 -0.77 -4.28 -12.61
CA GLU A 34 0.16 -3.18 -12.89
C GLU A 34 1.22 -3.04 -11.79
N GLY A 35 0.83 -3.20 -10.53
CA GLY A 35 1.71 -2.99 -9.37
C GLY A 35 2.36 -4.28 -8.83
N ALA A 36 3.66 -4.23 -8.54
CA ALA A 36 4.41 -5.30 -7.88
C ALA A 36 5.60 -4.73 -7.08
N LEU A 37 6.02 -5.41 -6.00
CA LEU A 37 7.20 -4.98 -5.23
C LEU A 37 8.48 -5.01 -6.07
N SER A 38 8.58 -5.96 -7.01
CA SER A 38 9.70 -6.04 -7.95
C SER A 38 9.77 -4.87 -8.94
N LYS A 39 8.72 -4.04 -9.03
CA LYS A 39 8.67 -2.84 -9.86
C LYS A 39 8.96 -1.56 -9.07
N VAL A 40 9.11 -1.63 -7.75
CA VAL A 40 9.45 -0.46 -6.93
C VAL A 40 10.83 0.03 -7.35
N PRO A 41 10.99 1.30 -7.77
CA PRO A 41 12.30 1.84 -8.11
C PRO A 41 13.22 1.82 -6.89
N THR A 42 14.52 1.61 -7.11
CA THR A 42 15.52 1.45 -6.04
C THR A 42 15.54 2.64 -5.08
N GLU A 43 15.31 3.84 -5.59
CA GLU A 43 15.23 5.10 -4.85
C GLU A 43 14.11 5.10 -3.80
N PHE A 44 13.02 4.37 -4.04
CA PHE A 44 11.89 4.26 -3.11
C PHE A 44 11.98 3.04 -2.19
N ALA A 45 12.95 2.13 -2.38
CA ALA A 45 13.09 0.96 -1.51
C ALA A 45 13.25 1.33 -0.02
N PRO A 46 14.09 2.31 0.37
CA PRO A 46 14.19 2.72 1.78
C PRO A 46 12.88 3.27 2.36
N VAL A 47 12.08 3.96 1.54
CA VAL A 47 10.77 4.50 1.93
C VAL A 47 9.80 3.36 2.23
N VAL A 48 9.73 2.37 1.33
CA VAL A 48 8.83 1.21 1.48
C VAL A 48 9.22 0.37 2.69
N GLU A 49 10.51 0.16 2.94
CA GLU A 49 10.99 -0.55 4.13
C GLU A 49 10.68 0.21 5.42
N ALA A 50 10.87 1.53 5.45
CA ALA A 50 10.51 2.34 6.61
C ALA A 50 8.99 2.33 6.87
N ALA A 51 8.17 2.43 5.83
CA ALA A 51 6.72 2.32 5.94
C ALA A 51 6.31 0.96 6.51
N ARG A 52 6.87 -0.15 6.00
CA ARG A 52 6.62 -1.51 6.52
C ARG A 52 6.96 -1.61 8.01
N ALA A 53 8.13 -1.14 8.41
CA ALA A 53 8.58 -1.19 9.80
C ALA A 53 7.72 -0.31 10.71
N GLY A 54 7.41 0.92 10.29
CA GLY A 54 6.59 1.87 11.05
C GLY A 54 5.15 1.38 11.22
N ILE A 55 4.53 0.83 10.16
CA ILE A 55 3.20 0.23 10.24
C ILE A 55 3.18 -0.93 11.25
N ALA A 56 4.16 -1.84 11.16
CA ALA A 56 4.24 -2.97 12.07
C ALA A 56 4.42 -2.54 13.54
N ALA A 57 5.22 -1.49 13.79
CA ALA A 57 5.45 -0.96 15.12
C ALA A 57 4.23 -0.23 15.69
N ALA A 58 3.55 0.59 14.89
CA ALA A 58 2.42 1.39 15.34
C ALA A 58 1.15 0.55 15.57
N PHE A 59 0.83 -0.36 14.63
CA PHE A 59 -0.44 -1.08 14.65
C PHE A 59 -0.31 -2.50 15.23
N GLY A 60 0.80 -3.19 14.98
CA GLY A 60 1.00 -4.57 15.45
C GLY A 60 -0.03 -5.57 14.90
N PRO A 61 0.16 -6.88 15.18
CA PRO A 61 -0.68 -7.94 14.59
C PRO A 61 -2.12 -7.99 15.14
N GLU A 62 -2.34 -7.47 16.35
CA GLU A 62 -3.65 -7.47 17.01
C GLU A 62 -4.60 -6.40 16.45
N ARG A 63 -4.08 -5.30 15.88
CA ARG A 63 -4.89 -4.25 15.25
C ARG A 63 -4.92 -4.38 13.73
N LEU A 64 -3.78 -4.75 13.12
CA LEU A 64 -3.60 -4.78 11.67
C LEU A 64 -3.95 -6.14 11.08
N ASP A 65 -4.88 -6.15 10.12
CA ASP A 65 -5.13 -7.30 9.25
C ASP A 65 -4.12 -7.33 8.09
N SER A 66 -3.99 -6.23 7.38
CA SER A 66 -3.06 -6.14 6.25
C SER A 66 -2.77 -4.70 5.85
N ALA A 67 -1.62 -4.48 5.22
CA ALA A 67 -1.28 -3.18 4.65
C ALA A 67 -0.87 -3.33 3.19
N TYR A 68 -1.20 -2.31 2.40
CA TYR A 68 -0.97 -2.32 0.97
C TYR A 68 -0.43 -0.98 0.48
N LEU A 69 0.48 -1.07 -0.48
CA LEU A 69 1.04 0.03 -1.25
C LEU A 69 0.31 0.11 -2.59
N TYR A 70 -0.16 1.29 -2.98
CA TYR A 70 -0.74 1.53 -4.29
C TYR A 70 -0.12 2.77 -4.96
N GLY A 71 -0.74 3.28 -6.02
CA GLY A 71 -0.24 4.46 -6.71
C GLY A 71 0.93 4.19 -7.65
N SER A 72 1.78 5.21 -7.83
CA SER A 72 2.86 5.22 -8.83
C SER A 72 4.08 4.37 -8.43
N ILE A 73 4.37 4.26 -7.13
CA ILE A 73 5.55 3.56 -6.58
C ILE A 73 5.54 2.07 -6.94
N PRO A 74 4.51 1.26 -6.59
CA PRO A 74 4.51 -0.16 -6.92
C PRO A 74 4.32 -0.41 -8.43
N ARG A 75 3.94 0.60 -9.21
CA ARG A 75 3.85 0.52 -10.68
C ARG A 75 5.19 0.79 -11.38
N GLY A 76 6.20 1.26 -10.65
CA GLY A 76 7.50 1.62 -11.23
C GLY A 76 7.47 2.92 -12.03
N THR A 77 6.46 3.77 -11.82
CA THR A 77 6.31 5.06 -12.53
C THR A 77 6.47 6.26 -11.61
N ALA A 78 6.90 6.04 -10.36
CA ALA A 78 7.14 7.11 -9.41
C ALA A 78 8.36 7.95 -9.79
N VAL A 79 8.29 9.24 -9.49
CA VAL A 79 9.34 10.23 -9.73
C VAL A 79 9.75 10.82 -8.37
N PRO A 80 11.03 10.71 -7.97
CA PRO A 80 11.51 11.27 -6.71
C PRO A 80 11.19 12.76 -6.55
N GLY A 81 10.73 13.15 -5.36
CA GLY A 81 10.33 14.52 -5.01
C GLY A 81 9.03 15.00 -5.68
N ARG A 82 8.29 14.10 -6.36
CA ARG A 82 7.03 14.42 -7.04
C ARG A 82 5.91 13.42 -6.79
N SER A 83 6.24 12.17 -6.50
CA SER A 83 5.27 11.12 -6.26
C SER A 83 4.96 10.99 -4.78
N ASP A 84 3.70 10.78 -4.47
CA ASP A 84 3.25 10.51 -3.11
C ASP A 84 3.43 9.02 -2.76
N LEU A 85 3.51 8.73 -1.46
CA LEU A 85 3.45 7.39 -0.90
C LEU A 85 2.02 7.07 -0.49
N ASP A 86 1.36 6.25 -1.30
CA ASP A 86 -0.04 5.89 -1.12
C ASP A 86 -0.20 4.53 -0.41
N LEU A 87 -0.78 4.54 0.79
CA LEU A 87 -0.94 3.38 1.67
C LEU A 87 -2.39 3.16 2.06
N LEU A 88 -2.80 1.89 2.11
CA LEU A 88 -4.07 1.47 2.71
C LEU A 88 -3.77 0.43 3.79
N LEU A 89 -4.26 0.70 5.00
CA LEU A 89 -4.19 -0.20 6.14
C LEU A 89 -5.60 -0.73 6.42
N ALA A 90 -5.75 -2.05 6.33
CA ALA A 90 -6.92 -2.78 6.75
C ALA A 90 -6.74 -3.21 8.21
N LEU A 91 -7.64 -2.75 9.08
CA LEU A 91 -7.66 -3.09 10.50
C LEU A 91 -8.67 -4.20 10.79
N HIS A 92 -8.44 -4.97 11.85
CA HIS A 92 -9.41 -5.97 12.34
C HIS A 92 -10.71 -5.34 12.84
N HIS A 93 -10.64 -4.09 13.32
CA HIS A 93 -11.76 -3.36 13.91
C HIS A 93 -11.82 -1.94 13.38
N ARG A 94 -13.01 -1.32 13.49
CA ARG A 94 -13.26 0.05 13.04
C ARG A 94 -12.18 1.01 13.57
N PRO A 95 -11.53 1.83 12.71
CA PRO A 95 -10.49 2.75 13.15
C PRO A 95 -10.99 3.74 14.20
N THR A 96 -10.29 3.78 15.33
CA THR A 96 -10.50 4.72 16.43
C THR A 96 -9.78 6.05 16.19
N ALA A 97 -10.00 7.03 17.07
CA ALA A 97 -9.25 8.28 17.05
C ALA A 97 -7.75 8.06 17.32
N ALA A 98 -7.39 7.07 18.15
CA ALA A 98 -6.00 6.70 18.40
C ALA A 98 -5.34 6.10 17.15
N ASP A 99 -6.04 5.22 16.42
CA ASP A 99 -5.54 4.68 15.15
C ASP A 99 -5.24 5.77 14.13
N ARG A 100 -6.11 6.79 14.05
CA ARG A 100 -5.92 7.94 13.16
C ARG A 100 -4.72 8.79 13.59
N SER A 101 -4.58 9.05 14.89
CA SER A 101 -3.42 9.78 15.43
C SER A 101 -2.11 9.04 15.19
N ASP A 102 -2.10 7.70 15.30
CA ASP A 102 -0.92 6.88 15.02
C ASP A 102 -0.55 6.93 13.52
N ALA A 103 -1.55 6.90 12.63
CA ALA A 103 -1.34 7.06 11.19
C ALA A 103 -0.81 8.46 10.85
N ASP A 104 -1.40 9.52 11.39
CA ASP A 104 -0.95 10.91 11.17
C ASP A 104 0.51 11.08 11.61
N ALA A 105 0.88 10.51 12.76
CA ALA A 105 2.26 10.53 13.26
C ALA A 105 3.22 9.80 12.32
N LEU A 106 2.83 8.63 11.81
CA LEU A 106 3.63 7.86 10.87
C LEU A 106 3.78 8.59 9.51
N GLN A 107 2.71 9.22 9.00
CA GLN A 107 2.78 10.05 7.80
C GLN A 107 3.78 11.18 7.96
N ALA A 108 3.68 11.92 9.06
CA ALA A 108 4.60 13.03 9.36
C ALA A 108 6.06 12.56 9.50
N GLU A 109 6.30 11.39 10.11
CA GLU A 109 7.65 10.81 10.19
C GLU A 109 8.22 10.50 8.80
N LEU A 110 7.43 9.86 7.94
CA LEU A 110 7.85 9.48 6.59
C LEU A 110 8.14 10.72 5.74
N ASP A 111 7.27 11.73 5.79
CA ASP A 111 7.45 13.01 5.08
C ASP A 111 8.70 13.76 5.54
N ALA A 112 8.97 13.77 6.85
CA ALA A 112 10.17 14.41 7.38
C ALA A 112 11.46 13.68 7.01
N ARG A 113 11.39 12.35 6.82
CA ARG A 113 12.57 11.50 6.66
C ARG A 113 12.97 11.29 5.19
N PHE A 114 12.03 11.38 4.25
CA PHE A 114 12.27 10.97 2.87
C PHE A 114 11.89 12.06 1.85
N GLU A 115 12.90 12.73 1.31
CA GLU A 115 12.73 13.70 0.21
C GLU A 115 12.26 13.07 -1.12
N GLN A 116 12.31 11.74 -1.22
CA GLN A 116 11.84 11.01 -2.40
C GLN A 116 10.33 11.11 -2.60
N ILE A 117 9.57 11.35 -1.54
CA ILE A 117 8.11 11.46 -1.59
C ILE A 117 7.66 12.91 -1.49
N ASN A 118 6.52 13.23 -2.09
CA ASN A 118 5.87 14.54 -2.00
C ASN A 118 4.68 14.53 -0.99
N GLY A 119 4.62 13.51 -0.15
CA GLY A 119 3.56 13.31 0.82
C GLY A 119 3.32 11.83 1.10
N ALA A 120 3.05 11.47 2.34
CA ALA A 120 2.58 10.16 2.74
C ALA A 120 1.06 10.21 2.99
N GLY A 121 0.31 9.34 2.32
CA GLY A 121 -1.13 9.15 2.50
C GLY A 121 -1.43 7.79 3.11
N ILE A 122 -2.07 7.76 4.28
CA ILE A 122 -2.56 6.52 4.90
C ILE A 122 -4.09 6.53 4.95
N LEU A 123 -4.71 5.62 4.20
CA LEU A 123 -6.12 5.29 4.34
C LEU A 123 -6.31 4.20 5.40
N LEU A 124 -7.27 4.39 6.30
CA LEU A 124 -7.61 3.46 7.38
C LEU A 124 -9.05 2.98 7.25
N PHE A 125 -9.23 1.68 7.11
CA PHE A 125 -10.54 1.03 7.08
C PHE A 125 -10.50 -0.29 7.83
N ASP A 126 -11.63 -0.72 8.40
CA ASP A 126 -11.80 -2.08 8.89
C ASP A 126 -12.17 -3.06 7.77
N ALA A 127 -11.83 -4.34 7.96
CA ALA A 127 -12.12 -5.39 6.99
C ALA A 127 -13.62 -5.49 6.64
N ASP A 128 -14.52 -5.32 7.62
CA ASP A 128 -15.97 -5.38 7.40
C ASP A 128 -16.42 -4.27 6.44
N THR A 129 -15.90 -3.05 6.62
CA THR A 129 -16.19 -1.92 5.72
C THR A 129 -15.67 -2.18 4.32
N LEU A 130 -14.40 -2.62 4.17
CA LEU A 130 -13.79 -2.93 2.87
C LEU A 130 -14.50 -4.05 2.09
N LEU A 131 -15.14 -4.97 2.80
CA LEU A 131 -15.87 -6.11 2.23
C LEU A 131 -17.37 -5.87 2.14
N SER A 132 -17.85 -4.69 2.53
CA SER A 132 -19.28 -4.39 2.55
C SER A 132 -19.85 -4.19 1.14
N GLU A 133 -21.14 -4.48 1.00
CA GLU A 133 -21.89 -4.24 -0.25
C GLU A 133 -21.89 -2.76 -0.67
N LEU A 134 -21.86 -1.86 0.31
CA LEU A 134 -21.90 -0.42 0.13
C LEU A 134 -20.62 0.09 -0.55
N GLU A 135 -19.47 -0.46 -0.14
CA GLU A 135 -18.15 -0.05 -0.59
C GLU A 135 -17.64 -0.88 -1.78
N ARG A 136 -18.51 -1.69 -2.40
CA ARG A 136 -18.15 -2.58 -3.52
C ARG A 136 -17.51 -1.82 -4.69
N TYR A 137 -17.97 -0.60 -4.95
CA TYR A 137 -17.51 0.22 -6.08
C TYR A 137 -16.83 1.51 -5.68
N ASP A 138 -17.17 2.05 -4.50
CA ASP A 138 -16.89 3.44 -4.14
C ASP A 138 -16.23 3.54 -2.77
N LEU A 139 -15.07 2.91 -2.53
CA LEU A 139 -14.17 3.34 -1.43
C LEU A 139 -13.63 4.78 -1.69
N GLY A 140 -14.49 5.68 -2.19
CA GLY A 140 -14.26 6.76 -3.13
C GLY A 140 -15.17 6.68 -4.36
#